data_AF-A0A1Q5N923-F1
#
_entry.id   AF-A0A1Q5N923-F1
#
_cell.length_a   1.000
_cell.length_b   1.000
_cell.length_c   1.000
_cell.angle_alpha   90.00
_cell.angle_beta   90.00
_cell.angle_gamma   90.00
#
_symmetry.space_group_name_H-M   'P 1'
#
loop_
_entity.id
_entity.type
_entity.pdbx_description
1 polymer ?
#
loop_
_entity_poly.entity_id
_entity_poly.type
_entity_poly.pdbx_seq_one_letter_code
_entity_poly.pdbx_strand_id
1 'polypeptide(L)'
;MVAVGAQRSSTGQVRITVTNKSSKQCVLQGFPTVAIAGQGSPGKNKPLNVSRQGTARAVQLPAGGKASAQLTFTPVLGEAEGSCASGADPTVAPSLVIGVAGARFQLAPDDGGDFALCGAGVRATAFR
;
A
#
# COMPACT_ATOMS: atom_id res chain seq x y z
N MET A 1 -14.78 -9.50 9.95
CA MET A 1 -14.25 -9.06 8.64
C MET A 1 -13.38 -7.83 8.84
N VAL A 2 -12.47 -7.53 7.93
CA VAL A 2 -11.60 -6.33 7.97
C VAL A 2 -11.82 -5.55 6.68
N ALA A 3 -11.89 -4.22 6.78
CA ALA A 3 -11.87 -3.35 5.62
C ALA A 3 -10.50 -2.68 5.50
N VAL A 4 -9.98 -2.58 4.29
CA VAL A 4 -8.71 -1.89 4.01
C VAL A 4 -8.98 -0.79 2.99
N GLY A 5 -8.47 0.41 3.26
CA GLY A 5 -8.51 1.55 2.34
C GLY A 5 -7.11 2.08 2.07
N ALA A 6 -6.92 2.67 0.90
CA ALA A 6 -5.70 3.36 0.50
C ALA A 6 -6.03 4.84 0.27
N GLN A 7 -5.38 5.72 1.05
CA GLN A 7 -5.53 7.17 0.92
C GLN A 7 -4.22 7.78 0.45
N ARG A 8 -4.23 8.57 -0.63
CA ARG A 8 -3.05 9.33 -1.05
C ARG A 8 -2.83 10.50 -0.09
N SER A 9 -1.67 10.55 0.54
CA SER A 9 -1.32 11.60 1.51
C SER A 9 -0.44 12.70 0.92
N SER A 10 0.39 12.35 -0.07
CA SER A 10 1.18 13.27 -0.89
C SER A 10 1.75 12.51 -2.10
N THR A 11 2.49 13.19 -2.98
CA THR A 11 3.15 12.55 -4.14
C THR A 11 4.03 11.39 -3.68
N GLY A 12 3.77 10.19 -4.21
CA GLY A 12 4.50 8.96 -3.83
C GLY A 12 4.20 8.46 -2.42
N GLN A 13 3.23 9.01 -1.69
CA GLN A 13 2.88 8.55 -0.33
C GLN A 13 1.42 8.13 -0.23
N VAL A 14 1.21 6.92 0.28
CA VAL A 14 -0.11 6.30 0.43
C VAL A 14 -0.27 5.75 1.83
N ARG A 15 -1.30 6.18 2.55
CA ARG A 15 -1.68 5.64 3.84
C ARG A 15 -2.64 4.47 3.66
N ILE A 16 -2.25 3.31 4.14
CA ILE A 16 -3.11 2.14 4.23
C ILE A 16 -3.79 2.16 5.59
N THR A 17 -5.12 2.08 5.60
CA THR A 17 -5.91 2.01 6.84
C THR A 17 -6.64 0.68 6.90
N VAL A 18 -6.43 -0.04 7.99
CA VAL A 18 -7.09 -1.31 8.31
C VAL A 18 -8.13 -1.04 9.38
N THR A 19 -9.39 -1.40 9.12
CA THR A 19 -10.50 -1.25 10.07
C THR A 19 -11.03 -2.62 10.46
N ASN A 20 -11.10 -2.91 11.75
CA ASN A 20 -11.78 -4.10 12.25
C ASN A 20 -13.31 -3.90 12.12
N LYS A 21 -13.93 -4.62 11.18
CA LYS A 21 -15.37 -4.61 10.95
C LYS A 21 -16.09 -5.79 11.62
N SER A 22 -15.37 -6.57 12.43
CA SER A 22 -15.99 -7.61 13.24
C SER A 22 -16.48 -7.06 14.58
N SER A 23 -17.33 -7.84 15.26
CA SER A 23 -17.79 -7.55 16.62
C SER A 23 -16.78 -7.97 17.70
N LYS A 24 -15.66 -8.61 17.33
CA LYS A 24 -14.64 -9.10 18.27
C LYS A 24 -13.34 -8.31 18.13
N GLN A 25 -12.58 -8.20 19.21
CA GLN A 25 -11.23 -7.65 19.14
C GLN A 25 -10.31 -8.57 18.33
N CYS A 26 -9.39 -7.98 17.56
CA CYS A 26 -8.28 -8.70 16.93
C CYS A 26 -6.95 -7.97 17.17
N VAL A 27 -5.84 -8.68 16.91
CA VAL A 27 -4.50 -8.12 16.99
C VAL A 27 -3.91 -8.05 15.59
N LEU A 28 -3.40 -6.88 15.22
CA LEU A 28 -2.64 -6.67 14.00
C LEU A 28 -1.18 -6.40 14.35
N GLN A 29 -0.26 -7.11 13.73
CA GLN A 29 1.18 -6.92 13.93
C GLN A 29 1.91 -7.07 12.61
N GLY A 30 2.93 -6.24 12.42
CA GLY A 30 3.84 -6.34 11.28
C GLY A 30 3.70 -5.19 10.30
N PHE A 31 4.00 -5.49 9.05
CA PHE A 31 4.08 -4.55 7.94
C PHE A 31 3.15 -5.04 6.81
N PRO A 32 2.59 -4.13 6.00
CA PRO A 32 1.90 -4.54 4.79
C PRO A 32 2.88 -5.16 3.79
N THR A 33 2.41 -6.12 3.00
CA THR A 33 3.05 -6.47 1.72
C THR A 33 2.39 -5.68 0.61
N VAL A 34 3.13 -5.41 -0.47
CA VAL A 34 2.65 -4.57 -1.56
C VAL A 34 3.00 -5.24 -2.88
N ALA A 35 2.05 -5.29 -3.79
CA ALA A 35 2.25 -5.64 -5.19
C ALA A 35 1.47 -4.66 -6.07
N ILE A 36 1.95 -4.43 -7.28
CA ILE A 36 1.17 -3.72 -8.31
C ILE A 36 0.26 -4.74 -9.02
N ALA A 37 -0.97 -4.34 -9.33
CA ALA A 37 -1.85 -5.11 -10.20
C ALA A 37 -2.14 -4.28 -11.45
N GLY A 38 -1.73 -4.80 -12.62
CA GLY A 38 -2.09 -4.24 -13.91
C GLY A 38 -3.58 -4.43 -14.21
N GLN A 39 -4.14 -3.59 -15.09
CA GLN A 39 -5.52 -3.74 -15.55
C GLN A 39 -5.72 -5.16 -16.13
N GLY A 40 -6.61 -5.95 -15.52
CA GLY A 40 -7.11 -7.20 -16.11
C GLY A 40 -6.74 -8.54 -15.43
N SER A 41 -5.88 -8.59 -14.40
CA SER A 41 -5.70 -9.86 -13.66
C SER A 41 -5.06 -9.73 -12.27
N PRO A 42 -5.82 -10.01 -11.17
CA PRO A 42 -5.28 -10.09 -9.81
C PRO A 42 -4.19 -11.16 -9.64
N GLY A 43 -4.19 -12.18 -10.50
CA GLY A 43 -3.20 -13.27 -10.52
C GLY A 43 -1.88 -12.91 -11.19
N LYS A 44 -1.80 -11.78 -11.91
CA LYS A 44 -0.56 -11.25 -12.52
C LYS A 44 -0.05 -10.03 -11.76
N ASN A 45 -0.12 -10.09 -10.43
CA ASN A 45 0.46 -9.03 -9.61
C ASN A 45 2.00 -9.16 -9.62
N LYS A 46 2.69 -8.02 -9.63
CA LYS A 46 4.14 -7.96 -9.49
C LYS A 46 4.47 -7.50 -8.07
N PRO A 47 5.00 -8.37 -7.20
CA PRO A 47 5.36 -7.98 -5.85
C PRO A 47 6.42 -6.88 -5.87
N LEU A 48 6.28 -5.91 -4.98
CA LEU A 48 7.27 -4.87 -4.75
C LEU A 48 8.20 -5.27 -3.61
N ASN A 49 9.42 -4.76 -3.67
CA ASN A 49 10.44 -4.91 -2.63
C ASN A 49 10.11 -3.98 -1.46
N VAL A 50 9.48 -4.52 -0.43
CA VAL A 50 9.09 -3.77 0.77
C VAL A 50 10.28 -3.59 1.72
N SER A 51 10.79 -2.37 1.80
CA SER A 51 11.73 -1.92 2.82
C SER A 51 10.98 -1.51 4.09
N ARG A 52 11.07 -2.33 5.13
CA ARG A 52 10.37 -2.12 6.41
C ARG A 52 11.01 -0.98 7.20
N GLN A 53 10.19 -0.07 7.71
CA GLN A 53 10.62 1.11 8.46
C GLN A 53 10.10 1.04 9.90
N GLY A 54 11.03 1.05 10.86
CA GLY A 54 10.74 0.97 12.29
C GLY A 54 10.49 -0.45 12.80
N THR A 55 9.93 -0.56 14.00
CA THR A 55 9.68 -1.84 14.69
C THR A 55 8.19 -2.15 14.75
N ALA A 56 7.81 -3.37 14.37
CA ALA A 56 6.43 -3.82 14.48
C ALA A 56 6.05 -4.10 15.94
N ARG A 57 4.94 -3.52 16.38
CA ARG A 57 4.30 -3.80 17.66
C ARG A 57 2.92 -4.39 17.43
N ALA A 58 2.42 -5.14 18.41
CA ALA A 58 1.05 -5.61 18.40
C ALA A 58 0.10 -4.42 18.58
N VAL A 59 -0.83 -4.25 17.64
CA VAL A 59 -1.90 -3.26 17.68
C VAL A 59 -3.20 -3.97 17.99
N GLN A 60 -3.78 -3.64 19.15
CA GLN A 60 -5.09 -4.15 19.53
C GLN A 60 -6.18 -3.36 18.79
N LEU A 61 -6.99 -4.05 18.01
CA LEU A 61 -8.07 -3.48 17.23
C LEU A 61 -9.42 -3.93 17.83
N PRO A 62 -10.07 -3.11 18.68
CA PRO A 62 -11.45 -3.39 19.09
C PRO A 62 -12.40 -3.36 17.89
N ALA A 63 -13.66 -3.74 18.09
CA ALA A 63 -14.69 -3.58 17.07
C ALA A 63 -14.76 -2.12 16.59
N GLY A 64 -14.64 -1.88 15.28
CA GLY A 64 -14.55 -0.54 14.69
C GLY A 64 -13.17 0.13 14.78
N GLY A 65 -12.22 -0.46 15.52
CA GLY A 65 -10.86 0.05 15.68
C GLY A 65 -10.08 0.09 14.37
N LYS A 66 -9.10 1.00 14.29
CA LYS A 66 -8.30 1.24 13.09
C LYS A 66 -6.80 1.17 13.39
N ALA A 67 -6.04 0.66 12.43
CA ALA A 67 -4.58 0.77 12.37
C ALA A 67 -4.17 1.30 11.00
N SER A 68 -3.04 1.98 10.94
CA SER A 68 -2.52 2.57 9.71
C SER A 68 -1.06 2.22 9.47
N ALA A 69 -0.68 2.10 8.20
CA ALA A 69 0.69 2.02 7.75
C ALA A 69 0.92 3.01 6.62
N GLN A 70 2.09 3.65 6.58
CA GLN A 70 2.48 4.53 5.51
C GLN A 70 3.30 3.75 4.49
N LEU A 71 2.92 3.86 3.22
CA LEU A 71 3.72 3.47 2.07
C LEU A 71 4.37 4.71 1.47
N THR A 72 5.63 4.59 1.10
CA THR A 72 6.39 5.61 0.39
C THR A 72 7.07 4.98 -0.82
N PHE A 73 6.65 5.44 -1.98
CA PHE A 73 7.19 5.10 -3.29
C PHE A 73 8.16 6.20 -3.72
N THR A 74 9.11 5.84 -4.59
CA THR A 74 9.87 6.85 -5.31
C THR A 74 8.93 7.48 -6.34
N PRO A 75 8.65 8.79 -6.26
CA PRO A 75 7.76 9.44 -7.19
C PRO A 75 8.39 9.51 -8.58
N VAL A 76 7.53 9.48 -9.59
CA VAL A 76 7.88 9.83 -10.96
C VAL A 76 8.00 11.35 -11.06
N LEU A 77 9.02 11.86 -11.76
CA LEU A 77 9.32 13.27 -11.94
C LEU A 77 8.92 13.76 -13.34
N GLY A 78 8.31 14.94 -13.44
CA GLY A 78 7.91 15.56 -14.71
C GLY A 78 6.53 15.12 -15.21
N GLU A 79 5.88 15.97 -16.01
CA GLU A 79 4.54 15.71 -16.57
C GLU A 79 4.60 14.98 -17.92
N ALA A 80 3.50 14.31 -18.28
CA ALA A 80 3.21 13.54 -19.50
C ALA A 80 4.04 12.26 -19.74
N GLU A 81 5.37 12.30 -19.65
CA GLU A 81 6.25 11.14 -19.91
C GLU A 81 7.02 10.65 -18.69
N GLY A 82 6.81 11.31 -17.54
CA GLY A 82 7.21 10.87 -16.21
C GLY A 82 8.56 10.15 -16.12
N SER A 83 9.63 10.87 -15.88
CA SER A 83 10.97 10.29 -15.72
C SER A 83 11.26 9.84 -14.29
N CYS A 84 12.01 8.75 -14.12
CA CYS A 84 12.59 8.42 -12.82
C CYS A 84 13.96 9.08 -12.69
N ALA A 85 14.27 9.69 -11.54
CA ALA A 85 15.59 10.25 -11.26
C ALA A 85 16.73 9.23 -11.42
N SER A 86 16.43 7.94 -11.26
CA SER A 86 17.35 6.83 -11.46
C SER A 86 17.54 6.42 -12.93
N GLY A 87 16.83 7.02 -13.87
CA GLY A 87 16.79 6.61 -15.29
C GLY A 87 16.02 5.32 -15.57
N ALA A 88 15.33 4.77 -14.58
CA ALA A 88 14.49 3.57 -14.76
C ALA A 88 13.15 3.92 -15.43
N ASP A 89 12.52 2.96 -16.11
CA ASP A 89 11.19 3.17 -16.67
C ASP A 89 10.14 3.38 -15.56
N PRO A 90 9.28 4.42 -15.68
CA PRO A 90 8.17 4.60 -14.76
C PRO A 90 7.19 3.44 -14.89
N THR A 91 6.66 2.97 -13.77
CA THR A 91 5.58 1.97 -13.75
C THR A 91 4.30 2.64 -13.30
N VAL A 92 3.25 2.47 -14.10
CA VAL A 92 1.90 2.95 -13.79
C VAL A 92 1.00 1.75 -13.51
N ALA A 93 0.25 1.81 -12.41
CA ALA A 93 -0.70 0.77 -12.04
C ALA A 93 -2.00 1.37 -11.49
N PRO A 94 -3.18 0.91 -11.94
CA PRO A 94 -4.48 1.41 -11.47
C PRO A 94 -4.79 1.00 -10.02
N SER A 95 -4.12 -0.04 -9.53
CA SER A 95 -4.37 -0.57 -8.20
C SER A 95 -3.15 -1.26 -7.60
N LEU A 96 -3.12 -1.29 -6.28
CA LEU A 96 -2.16 -2.05 -5.49
C LEU A 96 -2.87 -3.24 -4.84
N VAL A 97 -2.17 -4.36 -4.73
CA VAL A 97 -2.57 -5.47 -3.86
C VAL A 97 -1.81 -5.34 -2.55
N ILE A 98 -2.54 -5.05 -1.48
CA ILE A 98 -2.00 -4.92 -0.13
C ILE A 98 -2.28 -6.19 0.65
N GLY A 99 -1.23 -6.83 1.14
CA GLY A 99 -1.36 -7.96 2.05
C GLY A 99 -1.38 -7.51 3.51
N VAL A 100 -2.42 -7.90 4.25
CA VAL A 100 -2.61 -7.60 5.68
C VAL A 100 -2.96 -8.89 6.41
N ALA A 101 -2.13 -9.30 7.37
CA ALA A 101 -2.35 -10.50 8.20
C ALA A 101 -2.75 -11.77 7.40
N GLY A 102 -2.11 -11.98 6.24
CA GLY A 102 -2.36 -13.14 5.36
C GLY A 102 -3.48 -12.96 4.33
N ALA A 103 -4.35 -11.95 4.49
CA ALA A 103 -5.34 -11.57 3.48
C ALA A 103 -4.75 -10.60 2.46
N ARG A 104 -5.34 -10.52 1.26
CA ARG A 104 -4.93 -9.62 0.17
C ARG A 104 -6.10 -8.74 -0.27
N PHE A 105 -5.84 -7.45 -0.44
CA PHE A 105 -6.84 -6.45 -0.80
C PHE A 105 -6.35 -5.65 -1.99
N GLN A 106 -7.13 -5.63 -3.07
CA GLN A 106 -6.84 -4.79 -4.22
C GLN A 106 -7.48 -3.41 -4.00
N LEU A 107 -6.66 -2.36 -4.04
CA LEU A 107 -7.04 -1.00 -3.69
C LEU A 107 -6.64 -0.07 -4.84
N ALA A 108 -7.62 0.66 -5.37
CA ALA A 108 -7.38 1.87 -6.14
C ALA A 108 -7.05 3.03 -5.16
N PRO A 109 -6.35 4.09 -5.62
CA PRO A 109 -6.22 5.30 -4.81
C PRO A 109 -7.58 6.00 -4.70
N ASP A 110 -7.76 6.75 -3.61
CA ASP A 110 -9.03 7.41 -3.26
C ASP A 110 -9.36 8.63 -4.12
N ASP A 111 -8.38 9.17 -4.82
CA ASP A 111 -8.55 10.29 -5.76
C ASP A 111 -8.84 9.86 -7.20
N GLY A 112 -9.00 8.55 -7.44
CA GLY A 112 -9.34 8.00 -8.75
C GLY A 112 -8.20 8.02 -9.79
N GLY A 113 -6.98 8.39 -9.38
CA GLY A 113 -5.81 8.34 -10.26
C GLY A 113 -5.16 6.95 -10.34
N ASP A 114 -3.99 6.89 -10.98
CA ASP A 114 -3.13 5.71 -10.98
C ASP A 114 -2.00 5.83 -9.94
N PHE A 115 -1.40 4.70 -9.55
CA PHE A 115 -0.12 4.67 -8.85
C PHE A 115 1.01 4.74 -9.87
N ALA A 116 1.70 5.88 -9.92
CA ALA A 116 2.95 6.03 -10.65
C ALA A 116 4.13 5.86 -9.69
N LEU A 117 5.04 4.94 -10.00
CA LEU A 117 6.20 4.63 -9.16
C LEU A 117 7.46 4.39 -10.00
N CYS A 118 8.59 4.72 -9.41
CA CYS A 118 9.91 4.46 -9.96
C CYS A 118 10.54 3.22 -9.34
N GLY A 119 10.84 2.24 -10.20
CA GLY A 119 11.45 0.97 -9.81
C GLY A 119 10.49 0.02 -9.09
N ALA A 120 11.05 -0.96 -8.37
CA ALA A 120 10.28 -1.99 -7.66
C ALA A 120 10.26 -1.81 -6.14
N GLY A 121 10.83 -0.72 -5.61
CA GLY A 121 10.98 -0.50 -4.17
C GLY A 121 9.81 0.27 -3.55
N VAL A 122 9.41 -0.13 -2.35
CA VAL A 122 8.47 0.64 -1.52
C VAL A 122 8.93 0.60 -0.08
N ARG A 123 8.92 1.75 0.60
CA ARG A 123 9.14 1.81 2.05
C ARG A 123 7.80 1.69 2.75
N ALA A 124 7.70 0.82 3.75
CA ALA A 124 6.49 0.61 4.52
C ALA A 124 6.75 0.72 6.02
N THR A 125 5.98 1.53 6.74
CA THR A 125 6.00 1.53 8.21
C THR A 125 5.24 0.32 8.76
N ALA A 126 5.51 -0.02 10.02
CA ALA A 126 4.65 -0.95 10.74
C ALA A 126 3.24 -0.39 10.91
N PHE A 127 2.26 -1.27 11.09
CA PHE A 127 0.91 -0.86 11.51
C PHE A 127 0.94 -0.23 12.90
N ARG A 128 0.21 0.87 13.06
CA ARG A 128 0.04 1.60 14.33
C ARG A 128 -1.34 2.23 14.43
#